data_AF-A0AAU0HF91-F1
#
_entry.id   AF-A0AAU0HF91-F1
#
_cell.length_a   1.000
_cell.length_b   1.000
_cell.length_c   1.000
_cell.angle_alpha   90.00
_cell.angle_beta   90.00
_cell.angle_gamma   90.00
#
_symmetry.space_group_name_H-M   'P 1'
#
loop_
_entity.id
_entity.type
_entity.pdbx_description
1 polymer ?
#
loop_
_entity_poly.entity_id
_entity_poly.type
_entity_poly.pdbx_seq_one_letter_code
_entity_poly.pdbx_strand_id
1 'polypeptide(L)' 'MRETSNGGHNDWTGNIAICQEAAKRCVVLLANSVRAEMIYPEIVEIVLGETNYPWWWTYPDLHGEAE' A
#
# COMPACT_ATOMS: atom_id res chain seq x y z
N MET A 1 14.79 2.99 8.47
CA MET A 1 14.06 1.71 8.47
C MET A 1 14.16 1.13 7.06
N ARG A 2 14.34 -0.18 6.90
CA ARG A 2 14.42 -0.78 5.56
C ARG A 2 13.08 -1.44 5.26
N GLU A 3 12.42 -0.93 4.24
CA GLU A 3 11.10 -1.35 3.80
C GLU A 3 11.16 -1.70 2.32
N THR A 4 10.42 -2.75 1.95
CA THR A 4 10.27 -3.17 0.55
C THR A 4 8.80 -3.31 0.23
N SER A 5 8.45 -2.99 -1.01
CA SER A 5 7.08 -2.96 -1.46
C SER A 5 6.98 -3.37 -2.92
N ASN A 6 5.91 -4.07 -3.27
CA ASN A 6 5.55 -4.33 -4.66
C ASN A 6 4.04 -4.17 -4.85
N GLY A 7 3.64 -3.46 -5.90
CA GLY A 7 2.25 -3.23 -6.28
C GLY A 7 1.88 -4.06 -7.50
N GLY A 8 0.58 -4.32 -7.68
CA GLY A 8 0.03 -4.95 -8.87
C GLY A 8 -1.35 -4.41 -9.17
N HIS A 9 -1.49 -3.67 -10.27
CA HIS A 9 -2.70 -2.94 -10.63
C HIS A 9 -3.15 -3.26 -12.06
N ASN A 10 -4.45 -3.41 -12.27
CA ASN A 10 -5.12 -3.36 -13.57
C ASN A 10 -6.54 -2.79 -13.39
N ASP A 11 -7.32 -2.68 -14.46
CA ASP A 11 -8.66 -2.06 -14.44
C ASP A 11 -9.65 -2.67 -13.42
N TRP A 12 -9.37 -3.86 -12.89
CA TRP A 12 -10.26 -4.58 -11.96
C TRP A 12 -9.62 -4.95 -10.63
N THR A 13 -8.29 -4.93 -10.50
CA THR A 13 -7.60 -5.41 -9.30
C THR A 13 -6.53 -4.42 -8.85
N GLY A 14 -6.46 -4.19 -7.55
CA GLY A 14 -5.42 -3.39 -6.91
C GLY A 14 -4.82 -4.18 -5.77
N ASN A 15 -3.53 -4.52 -5.86
CA ASN A 15 -2.84 -5.41 -4.94
C ASN A 15 -1.54 -4.75 -4.46
N ILE A 16 -1.17 -4.99 -3.21
CA ILE A 16 0.10 -4.52 -2.67
C ILE A 16 0.68 -5.51 -1.66
N ALA A 17 2.01 -5.66 -1.69
CA ALA A 17 2.79 -6.33 -0.65
C ALA A 17 3.74 -5.31 -0.03
N ILE A 18 3.78 -5.24 1.30
CA ILE A 18 4.70 -4.38 2.06
C ILE A 18 5.39 -5.22 3.14
N CYS A 19 6.70 -5.05 3.26
CA CYS A 19 7.54 -5.72 4.24
C CYS A 19 8.40 -4.72 5.02
N GLN A 20 8.33 -4.79 6.36
CA GLN A 20 9.29 -4.16 7.26
C GLN A 20 10.42 -5.14 7.56
N GLU A 21 11.61 -4.93 6.98
CA GLU A 21 12.70 -5.90 7.06
C GLU A 21 13.23 -6.06 8.49
N ALA A 22 13.40 -4.95 9.22
CA ALA A 22 13.92 -4.97 10.58
C ALA A 22 13.02 -5.76 11.55
N ALA A 23 11.70 -5.65 11.36
CA ALA A 23 10.70 -6.35 12.17
C ALA A 23 10.42 -7.78 11.64
N LYS A 24 10.85 -8.11 10.42
CA LYS A 24 10.53 -9.36 9.71
C LYS A 24 9.02 -9.60 9.60
N ARG A 25 8.26 -8.53 9.34
CA ARG A 25 6.80 -8.56 9.20
C ARG A 25 6.41 -8.08 7.81
N CYS A 26 5.46 -8.77 7.19
CA CYS A 26 4.91 -8.40 5.90
C CYS A 26 3.39 -8.49 5.92
N VAL A 27 2.76 -7.67 5.09
CA VAL A 27 1.33 -7.74 4.78
C VAL A 27 1.15 -7.82 3.27
N VAL A 28 0.19 -8.65 2.83
CA VAL A 28 -0.22 -8.74 1.43
C VAL A 28 -1.72 -8.47 1.37
N LEU A 29 -2.10 -7.44 0.62
CA LEU A 29 -3.47 -7.05 0.41
C LEU A 29 -3.84 -7.34 -1.04
N LEU A 30 -4.89 -8.13 -1.22
CA LEU A 30 -5.41 -8.53 -2.52
C LEU A 30 -6.87 -8.09 -2.63
N ALA A 31 -7.22 -7.42 -3.73
CA ALA A 31 -8.59 -7.02 -3.97
C ALA A 31 -9.00 -7.15 -5.44
N ASN A 32 -10.23 -7.60 -5.64
CA ASN A 32 -10.92 -7.60 -6.94
C ASN A 32 -11.61 -6.25 -7.23
N SER A 33 -11.05 -5.16 -6.70
CA SER A 33 -11.46 -3.81 -7.04
C SER A 33 -10.32 -2.84 -6.79
N VAL A 34 -10.00 -2.01 -7.78
CA VAL A 34 -9.03 -0.90 -7.66
C VAL A 34 -9.39 0.08 -6.54
N ARG A 35 -10.68 0.16 -6.17
CA ARG A 35 -11.14 1.03 -5.08
C ARG A 35 -10.59 0.64 -3.71
N ALA A 36 -10.14 -0.60 -3.53
CA ALA A 36 -9.57 -1.05 -2.27
C ALA A 36 -8.26 -0.33 -1.92
N GLU A 37 -7.53 0.20 -2.92
CA GLU A 37 -6.27 0.92 -2.70
C GLU A 37 -6.47 2.16 -1.81
N MET A 38 -7.69 2.72 -1.76
CA MET A 38 -8.06 3.83 -0.86
C MET A 38 -7.95 3.49 0.63
N ILE A 39 -8.11 2.21 1.01
CA ILE A 39 -8.11 1.80 2.42
C ILE A 39 -6.81 1.09 2.83
N TYR A 40 -5.88 0.87 1.90
CA TYR A 40 -4.63 0.17 2.18
C TYR A 40 -3.70 0.88 3.16
N PRO A 41 -3.54 2.22 3.14
CA PRO A 41 -2.71 2.91 4.13
C PRO A 41 -3.15 2.61 5.57
N GLU A 42 -4.46 2.71 5.82
CA GLU A 42 -5.05 2.50 7.15
C GLU A 42 -4.95 1.03 7.59
N ILE A 43 -5.18 0.07 6.69
CA ILE A 43 -5.01 -1.36 6.99
C ILE A 43 -3.55 -1.68 7.30
N VAL A 44 -2.60 -1.14 6.53
CA VAL A 44 -1.17 -1.39 6.73
C VAL A 44 -0.71 -0.80 8.06
N GLU A 45 -1.19 0.38 8.44
CA GLU A 45 -0.89 0.98 9.74
C GLU A 45 -1.43 0.12 10.90
N ILE A 46 -2.66 -0.38 10.79
CA ILE A 46 -3.25 -1.27 11.81
C ILE A 46 -2.44 -2.57 11.95
N VAL A 47 -1.96 -3.14 10.84
CA VAL A 47 -1.27 -4.44 10.85
C VAL A 47 0.20 -4.31 11.21
N LEU A 48 0.93 -3.39 10.59
CA LEU A 48 2.38 -3.25 10.70
C LEU A 48 2.84 -2.09 11.59
N GLY A 49 1.94 -1.18 11.96
CA GLY A 49 2.27 0.09 12.61
C GLY A 49 2.71 1.15 11.62
N GLU A 50 3.34 2.21 12.11
CA GLU A 50 3.88 3.30 11.29
C GLU A 50 4.85 2.75 10.21
N THR A 51 4.67 3.18 8.96
CA THR A 51 5.48 2.76 7.80
C THR A 51 5.99 3.98 7.04
N ASN A 52 7.15 3.89 6.38
CA ASN A 52 7.65 4.97 5.50
C ASN A 52 7.29 4.75 4.03
N TYR A 53 6.30 3.90 3.74
CA TYR A 53 5.89 3.66 2.37
C TYR A 53 5.24 4.94 1.77
N PRO A 54 5.73 5.45 0.62
CA PRO A 54 5.27 6.73 0.07
C PRO A 54 3.95 6.55 -0.68
N TRP A 55 2.84 6.45 0.06
CA TRP A 55 1.49 6.24 -0.50
C TRP A 55 1.12 7.28 -1.57
N TRP A 56 1.50 8.54 -1.37
CA TRP A 56 1.22 9.65 -2.30
C TRP A 56 1.88 9.47 -3.67
N TRP A 57 3.06 8.87 -3.75
CA TRP A 57 3.73 8.59 -5.03
C TRP A 57 3.01 7.49 -5.82
N THR A 58 2.48 6.50 -5.10
CA THR A 58 1.85 5.33 -5.72
C THR A 58 0.39 5.60 -6.08
N TYR A 59 -0.28 6.44 -5.29
CA TYR A 59 -1.69 6.78 -5.44
C TYR A 59 -1.93 8.30 -5.37
N PRO A 60 -1.38 9.10 -6.30
CA PRO A 60 -1.46 10.56 -6.27
C PRO A 60 -2.90 11.07 -6.32
N ASP A 61 -3.76 10.42 -7.12
CA ASP A 61 -5.17 10.77 -7.26
C ASP A 61 -5.96 10.63 -5.95
N LEU A 62 -5.53 9.74 -5.05
CA LEU A 62 -6.15 9.54 -3.75
C LEU A 62 -5.72 10.59 -2.72
N HIS A 63 -4.62 11.30 -3.00
CA HIS A 63 -4.04 12.31 -2.11
C HIS A 63 -4.28 13.76 -2.59
N GLY A 64 -5.10 13.96 -3.64
CA GLY A 64 -5.48 15.30 -4.11
C GLY A 64 -4.37 16.04 -4.85
N GLU A 65 -3.32 15.33 -5.28
CA GLU A 65 -2.20 15.88 -6.05
C GLU A 65 -2.29 15.50 -7.54
N ALA A 66 -3.49 15.21 -8.04
CA ALA A 66 -3.71 14.99 -9.46
C ALA A 66 -3.58 16.32 -10.23
N GLU A 67 -2.51 16.47 -11.01
CA GLU A 67 -2.43 17.44 -12.11
C GLU A 67 -3.28 17.01 -13.31
#